data_AF-A0A842MRK7-F1
#
_entry.id   AF-A0A842MRK7-F1
#
_cell.length_a   1.000
_cell.length_b   1.000
_cell.length_c   1.000
_cell.angle_alpha   90.00
_cell.angle_beta   90.00
_cell.angle_gamma   90.00
#
_symmetry.space_group_name_H-M   'P 1'
#
loop_
_entity.id
_entity.type
_entity.pdbx_description
1 polymer ?
#
loop_
_entity_poly.entity_id
_entity_poly.type
_entity_poly.pdbx_seq_one_letter_code
_entity_poly.pdbx_strand_id
1 'polypeptide(L)'
;MMGELVEAAKGYWALGVPVVPLKGKQPLVEWAKWQTRPQTLEEFNGLPWSQADGFAIICGSKTKDGLYVGAIDFDVKNLPVEAVERGHQALKGLPVTQIEQTPSGGLHYIFWAREKPKSISAYHNVCGLELIGEGKLCITAPSKGYKRLNDNTPTTVQSLESVFLEAL
;
A
#
# COMPACT_ATOMS: atom_id res chain seq x y z
N MET A 1 2.07 5.10 19.85
CA MET A 1 1.11 4.18 19.18
C MET A 1 -0.09 4.90 18.56
N MET A 2 -1.13 5.35 19.29
CA MET A 2 -2.28 6.02 18.64
C MET A 2 -1.90 7.33 17.92
N GLY A 3 -1.08 8.17 18.56
CA GLY A 3 -0.62 9.43 17.96
C GLY A 3 0.16 9.24 16.66
N GLU A 4 1.14 8.32 16.64
CA GLU A 4 1.94 8.03 15.45
C GLU A 4 1.11 7.44 14.31
N LEU A 5 0.12 6.60 14.61
CA LEU A 5 -0.78 6.02 13.63
C LEU A 5 -1.60 7.10 12.91
N VAL A 6 -2.22 8.00 13.68
CA VAL A 6 -3.04 9.09 13.14
C VAL A 6 -2.18 10.09 12.38
N GLU A 7 -0.99 10.44 12.87
CA GLU A 7 -0.08 11.35 12.16
C GLU A 7 0.41 10.76 10.83
N ALA A 8 0.76 9.47 10.79
CA ALA A 8 1.14 8.81 9.54
C ALA A 8 -0.03 8.79 8.53
N ALA A 9 -1.23 8.44 8.98
CA ALA A 9 -2.44 8.46 8.15
C ALA A 9 -2.76 9.89 7.65
N LYS A 10 -2.59 10.89 8.51
CA LYS A 10 -2.76 12.30 8.16
C LYS A 10 -1.78 12.75 7.10
N GLY A 11 -0.55 12.23 7.10
CA GLY A 11 0.44 12.46 6.04
C GLY A 11 -0.06 12.04 4.66
N TYR A 12 -0.61 10.82 4.53
CA TYR A 12 -1.21 10.36 3.28
C TYR A 12 -2.45 11.17 2.89
N TRP A 13 -3.34 11.43 3.86
CA TRP A 13 -4.53 12.26 3.62
C TRP A 13 -4.15 13.67 3.15
N ALA A 14 -3.10 14.28 3.71
CA ALA A 14 -2.62 15.60 3.32
C ALA A 14 -2.13 15.64 1.86
N LEU A 15 -1.65 14.52 1.32
CA LEU A 15 -1.30 14.34 -0.10
C LEU A 15 -2.52 14.11 -0.99
N GLY A 16 -3.72 13.95 -0.43
CA GLY A 16 -4.95 13.65 -1.15
C GLY A 16 -5.28 12.16 -1.25
N VAL A 17 -4.51 11.29 -0.60
CA VAL A 17 -4.77 9.84 -0.57
C VAL A 17 -5.75 9.53 0.57
N PRO A 18 -6.95 9.00 0.28
CA PRO A 18 -7.89 8.61 1.32
C PRO A 18 -7.30 7.52 2.21
N VAL A 19 -7.61 7.61 3.51
CA VAL A 19 -7.20 6.61 4.49
C VAL A 19 -8.39 5.95 5.16
N VAL A 20 -8.21 4.69 5.54
CA VAL A 20 -9.25 3.85 6.14
C VAL A 20 -8.71 3.26 7.43
N PRO A 21 -9.29 3.56 8.61
CA PRO A 21 -8.86 2.97 9.87
C PRO A 21 -9.27 1.50 9.91
N LEU A 22 -8.39 0.67 10.48
CA LEU A 22 -8.55 -0.78 10.54
C LEU A 22 -8.50 -1.28 11.99
N LYS A 23 -9.19 -2.38 12.25
CA LYS A 23 -9.00 -3.21 13.44
C LYS A 23 -8.83 -4.66 13.01
N GLY A 24 -7.69 -5.28 13.34
CA GLY A 24 -7.42 -6.67 12.94
C GLY A 24 -7.48 -6.89 11.43
N LYS A 25 -6.95 -5.95 10.64
CA LYS A 25 -7.00 -5.91 9.17
C LYS A 25 -8.39 -5.70 8.54
N GLN A 26 -9.43 -5.42 9.32
CA GLN A 26 -10.77 -5.13 8.82
C GLN A 26 -11.06 -3.63 8.86
N PRO A 27 -11.61 -3.03 7.78
CA PRO A 27 -12.08 -1.64 7.79
C PRO A 27 -13.12 -1.38 8.87
N LEU A 28 -12.95 -0.28 9.60
CA LEU A 28 -13.92 0.19 10.60
C LEU A 28 -15.06 1.02 10.00
N VAL A 29 -14.93 1.40 8.72
CA VAL A 29 -15.88 2.26 8.00
C VAL A 29 -16.03 1.80 6.55
N GLU A 30 -17.17 2.10 5.94
CA GLU A 30 -17.36 1.97 4.50
C GLU A 30 -16.48 3.00 3.77
N TRP A 31 -15.70 2.52 2.80
CA TRP A 31 -14.62 3.29 2.17
C TRP A 31 -14.74 3.39 0.65
N ALA A 32 -15.62 2.61 0.01
CA ALA A 32 -15.74 2.57 -1.44
C ALA A 32 -16.16 3.93 -2.01
N LYS A 33 -16.94 4.71 -1.25
CA LYS A 33 -17.24 6.12 -1.56
C LYS A 33 -16.00 6.98 -1.84
N TRP A 34 -14.84 6.69 -1.26
CA TRP A 34 -13.61 7.46 -1.47
C TRP A 34 -12.80 7.03 -2.69
N GLN A 35 -13.23 5.99 -3.42
CA GLN A 35 -12.63 5.62 -4.69
C GLN A 35 -13.00 6.61 -5.81
N THR A 36 -14.17 7.25 -5.69
CA THR A 36 -14.72 8.15 -6.72
C THR A 36 -14.70 9.62 -6.32
N ARG A 37 -14.48 9.94 -5.04
CA ARG A 37 -14.30 11.31 -4.56
C ARG A 37 -13.25 11.42 -3.44
N PRO A 38 -12.64 12.60 -3.24
CA PRO A 38 -11.74 12.83 -2.12
C PRO A 38 -12.41 12.64 -0.74
N GLN A 39 -11.62 12.22 0.24
CA GLN A 39 -11.98 12.20 1.66
C GLN A 39 -11.79 13.59 2.26
N THR A 40 -12.84 14.16 2.85
CA THR A 40 -12.76 15.51 3.44
C THR A 40 -12.01 15.50 4.77
N LEU A 41 -11.59 16.68 5.24
CA LEU A 41 -10.96 16.83 6.57
C LEU A 41 -11.93 16.45 7.70
N GLU A 42 -13.20 16.83 7.56
CA GLU A 42 -14.25 16.46 8.52
C GLU A 42 -14.42 14.93 8.59
N GLU A 43 -14.45 14.26 7.43
CA GLU A 43 -14.51 12.79 7.38
C GLU A 43 -13.28 12.16 8.03
N PHE A 44 -12.08 12.65 7.73
CA PHE A 44 -10.84 12.16 8.34
C PHE A 44 -10.84 12.33 9.88
N ASN A 45 -11.24 13.50 10.37
CA ASN A 45 -11.31 13.81 11.80
C ASN A 45 -12.40 12.99 12.52
N GLY A 46 -13.48 12.64 11.81
CA GLY A 46 -14.58 11.82 12.32
C GLY A 46 -14.32 10.31 12.30
N LEU A 47 -13.17 9.85 11.79
CA LEU A 47 -12.82 8.43 11.77
C LEU A 47 -12.68 7.86 13.20
N PRO A 48 -13.06 6.60 13.43
CA PRO A 48 -13.01 5.95 14.75
C PRO A 48 -11.59 5.53 15.17
N TRP A 49 -10.65 6.48 15.17
CA TRP A 49 -9.24 6.22 15.45
C TRP A 49 -9.00 5.51 16.78
N SER A 50 -9.78 5.84 17.83
CA SER A 50 -9.67 5.21 19.15
C SER A 50 -9.86 3.69 19.15
N GLN A 51 -10.49 3.13 18.11
CA GLN A 51 -10.72 1.69 17.95
C GLN A 51 -9.71 1.02 17.02
N ALA A 52 -8.92 1.82 16.29
CA ALA A 52 -8.03 1.34 15.25
C ALA A 52 -6.73 0.77 15.82
N ASP A 53 -6.28 -0.35 15.25
CA ASP A 53 -4.92 -0.87 15.42
C ASP A 53 -4.08 -0.77 14.13
N GLY A 54 -4.65 -0.18 13.08
CA GLY A 54 -3.98 0.08 11.81
C GLY A 54 -4.74 1.06 10.93
N PHE A 55 -4.18 1.33 9.76
CA PHE A 55 -4.86 2.02 8.66
C PHE A 55 -4.40 1.45 7.32
N ALA A 56 -5.23 1.65 6.30
CA ALA A 56 -4.86 1.43 4.91
C ALA A 56 -5.03 2.70 4.10
N ILE A 57 -4.30 2.77 3.01
CA ILE A 57 -4.52 3.73 1.92
C ILE A 57 -5.32 3.06 0.80
N ILE A 58 -6.10 3.85 0.06
CA ILE A 58 -6.79 3.37 -1.14
C ILE A 58 -5.84 3.48 -2.34
N CYS A 59 -5.40 2.35 -2.87
CA CYS A 59 -4.58 2.30 -4.07
C CYS A 59 -5.37 2.71 -5.32
N GLY A 60 -4.69 3.34 -6.27
CA GLY A 60 -5.27 4.01 -7.43
C GLY A 60 -5.90 5.38 -7.12
N SER A 61 -5.89 5.85 -5.87
CA SER A 61 -6.28 7.23 -5.55
C SER A 61 -5.26 8.24 -6.07
N LYS A 62 -5.75 9.37 -6.58
CA LYS A 62 -4.94 10.45 -7.12
C LYS A 62 -4.59 11.46 -6.02
N THR A 63 -3.30 11.72 -5.87
CA THR A 63 -2.74 12.80 -5.04
C THR A 63 -3.09 14.17 -5.60
N LYS A 64 -2.90 15.21 -4.77
CA LYS A 64 -3.08 16.62 -5.17
C LYS A 64 -2.17 17.04 -6.33
N ASP A 65 -0.99 16.43 -6.44
CA ASP A 65 -0.03 16.70 -7.51
C ASP A 65 -0.25 15.83 -8.75
N GLY A 66 -1.37 15.09 -8.79
CA GLY A 66 -1.81 14.35 -9.96
C GLY A 66 -1.17 12.96 -10.15
N LEU A 67 -0.35 12.49 -9.20
CA LEU A 67 0.19 11.13 -9.18
C LEU A 67 -0.79 10.16 -8.50
N TYR A 68 -0.74 8.89 -8.83
CA TYR A 68 -1.53 7.82 -8.22
C TYR A 68 -0.69 7.00 -7.24
N VAL A 69 -1.30 6.50 -6.17
CA VAL A 69 -0.61 5.58 -5.25
C VAL A 69 -0.83 4.12 -5.65
N GLY A 70 0.20 3.30 -5.51
CA GLY A 70 0.12 1.85 -5.68
C GLY A 70 1.24 1.15 -4.91
N ALA A 71 1.14 -0.17 -4.79
CA ALA A 71 2.19 -0.96 -4.14
C ALA A 71 2.42 -2.28 -4.87
N ILE A 72 3.67 -2.75 -4.86
CA ILE A 72 3.99 -4.14 -5.16
C ILE A 72 4.04 -4.88 -3.83
N ASP A 73 3.18 -5.89 -3.65
CA ASP A 73 3.11 -6.73 -2.46
C ASP A 73 3.82 -8.05 -2.73
N PHE A 74 4.71 -8.42 -1.81
CA PHE A 74 5.43 -9.67 -1.81
C PHE A 74 5.02 -10.47 -0.58
N ASP A 75 4.27 -11.54 -0.80
CA ASP A 75 3.93 -12.51 0.24
C ASP A 75 4.96 -13.64 0.29
N VAL A 76 5.16 -14.17 1.48
CA VAL A 76 6.04 -15.31 1.77
C VAL A 76 5.28 -16.43 2.49
N LYS A 77 4.07 -16.15 2.96
CA LYS A 77 3.31 -17.08 3.81
C LYS A 77 2.59 -18.11 2.95
N ASN A 78 2.70 -19.38 3.34
CA ASN A 78 2.01 -20.50 2.68
C ASN A 78 2.34 -20.67 1.18
N LEU A 79 3.49 -20.17 0.73
CA LEU A 79 3.96 -20.32 -0.65
C LEU A 79 5.10 -21.35 -0.74
N PRO A 80 5.25 -22.04 -1.89
CA PRO A 80 6.41 -22.89 -2.14
C PRO A 80 7.73 -22.09 -2.07
N VAL A 81 8.79 -22.73 -1.58
CA VAL A 81 10.12 -22.09 -1.44
C VAL A 81 10.61 -21.51 -2.77
N GLU A 82 10.43 -22.23 -3.87
CA GLU A 82 10.84 -21.76 -5.21
C GLU A 82 10.10 -20.49 -5.65
N ALA A 83 8.82 -20.33 -5.29
CA ALA A 83 8.06 -19.12 -5.59
C ALA A 83 8.60 -17.94 -4.78
N VAL A 84 8.89 -18.15 -3.50
CA VAL A 84 9.49 -17.13 -2.62
C VAL A 84 10.87 -16.72 -3.13
N GLU A 85 11.71 -17.67 -3.56
CA GLU A 85 13.03 -17.39 -4.13
C GLU A 85 12.93 -16.59 -5.43
N ARG A 86 11.99 -16.93 -6.34
CA ARG A 86 11.74 -16.15 -7.55
C ARG A 86 11.30 -14.72 -7.24
N GLY A 87 10.39 -14.56 -6.28
CA GLY A 87 9.98 -13.24 -5.80
C GLY A 87 11.16 -12.42 -5.30
N HIS A 88 12.04 -13.01 -4.48
CA HIS A 88 13.26 -12.33 -4.05
C HIS A 88 14.20 -11.94 -5.20
N GLN A 89 14.29 -12.72 -6.28
CA GLN A 89 15.05 -12.29 -7.46
C GLN A 89 14.39 -11.12 -8.17
N ALA A 90 13.07 -11.19 -8.38
CA ALA A 90 12.30 -10.12 -9.00
C ALA A 90 12.42 -8.79 -8.23
N LEU A 91 12.36 -8.84 -6.89
CA LEU A 91 12.51 -7.66 -6.04
C LEU A 91 13.86 -6.93 -6.22
N LYS A 92 14.91 -7.60 -6.68
CA LYS A 92 16.22 -6.95 -6.96
C LYS A 92 16.18 -6.04 -8.19
N GLY A 93 15.23 -6.26 -9.10
CA GLY A 93 15.01 -5.43 -10.28
C GLY A 93 14.19 -4.17 -10.01
N LEU A 94 13.55 -4.07 -8.83
CA LEU A 94 12.71 -2.94 -8.50
C LEU A 94 13.50 -1.68 -8.13
N PRO A 95 13.01 -0.49 -8.50
CA PRO A 95 13.57 0.75 -7.99
C PRO A 95 13.52 0.82 -6.46
N VAL A 96 14.56 1.41 -5.87
CA VAL A 96 14.54 1.75 -4.44
C VAL A 96 13.36 2.69 -4.18
N THR A 97 12.56 2.39 -3.18
CA THR A 97 11.36 3.14 -2.81
C THR A 97 11.07 3.02 -1.31
N GLN A 98 9.94 3.53 -0.84
CA GLN A 98 9.42 3.24 0.51
C GLN A 98 9.10 1.74 0.64
N ILE A 99 9.79 1.06 1.55
CA ILE A 99 9.63 -0.38 1.78
C ILE A 99 9.10 -0.60 3.19
N GLU A 100 8.08 -1.45 3.30
CA GLU A 100 7.48 -1.84 4.56
C GLU A 100 7.39 -3.35 4.70
N GLN A 101 7.73 -3.88 5.87
CA GLN A 101 7.54 -5.28 6.20
C GLN A 101 6.11 -5.53 6.66
N THR A 102 5.50 -6.60 6.16
CA THR A 102 4.17 -7.07 6.58
C THR A 102 4.29 -7.98 7.82
N PRO A 103 3.20 -8.22 8.57
CA PRO A 103 3.23 -9.08 9.76
C PRO A 103 3.67 -10.53 9.49
N SER A 104 3.57 -10.99 8.24
CA SER A 104 3.98 -12.33 7.82
C SER A 104 5.47 -12.42 7.44
N GLY A 105 6.20 -11.30 7.43
CA GLY A 105 7.57 -11.22 6.95
C GLY A 105 7.70 -10.88 5.45
N GLY A 106 6.59 -10.73 4.74
CA GLY A 106 6.54 -10.21 3.36
C GLY A 106 6.83 -8.71 3.30
N LEU A 107 6.71 -8.12 2.11
CA LEU A 107 7.09 -6.72 1.86
C LEU A 107 6.06 -5.97 1.02
N HIS A 108 5.80 -4.71 1.35
CA HIS A 108 5.15 -3.73 0.47
C HIS A 108 6.19 -2.75 -0.05
N TYR A 109 6.26 -2.59 -1.37
CA TYR A 109 7.03 -1.56 -2.07
C TYR A 109 6.04 -0.51 -2.57
N ILE A 110 6.00 0.66 -1.95
CA ILE A 110 5.00 1.69 -2.24
C ILE A 110 5.55 2.66 -3.29
N PHE A 111 4.74 3.06 -4.27
CA PHE A 111 5.15 3.94 -5.36
C PHE A 111 4.13 5.06 -5.62
N TRP A 112 4.62 6.14 -6.22
CA TRP A 112 3.80 7.10 -6.95
C TRP A 112 3.85 6.79 -8.44
N ALA A 113 2.72 6.74 -9.13
CA ALA A 113 2.64 6.46 -10.56
C ALA A 113 1.99 7.62 -11.31
N ARG A 114 2.45 7.92 -12.53
CA ARG A 114 1.79 8.92 -13.39
C ARG A 114 0.54 8.35 -14.05
N GLU A 115 0.60 7.08 -14.42
CA GLU A 115 -0.55 6.30 -14.88
C GLU A 115 -1.26 5.63 -13.71
N LYS A 116 -2.58 5.49 -13.79
CA LYS A 116 -3.37 4.87 -12.73
C LYS A 116 -3.10 3.36 -12.74
N PRO A 117 -2.49 2.77 -11.70
CA PRO A 117 -2.13 1.37 -11.70
C PRO A 117 -3.38 0.49 -11.56
N LYS A 118 -3.49 -0.56 -12.37
CA LYS A 118 -4.44 -1.66 -12.15
C LYS A 118 -3.87 -2.70 -11.21
N SER A 119 -4.76 -3.44 -10.56
CA SER A 119 -4.34 -4.57 -9.73
C SER A 119 -4.00 -5.79 -10.58
N ILE A 120 -2.92 -6.50 -10.26
CA ILE A 120 -2.49 -7.74 -10.93
C ILE A 120 -2.15 -8.78 -9.86
N SER A 121 -2.93 -9.86 -9.75
CA SER A 121 -2.71 -10.95 -8.77
C SER A 121 -2.27 -12.27 -9.40
N ALA A 122 -2.12 -12.32 -10.73
CA ALA A 122 -1.82 -13.55 -11.48
C ALA A 122 -0.49 -14.22 -11.07
N TYR A 123 0.40 -13.48 -10.40
CA TYR A 123 1.75 -13.93 -10.05
C TYR A 123 1.93 -14.31 -8.57
N HIS A 124 0.88 -14.23 -7.74
CA HIS A 124 0.96 -14.60 -6.32
C HIS A 124 1.46 -16.04 -6.13
N ASN A 125 0.88 -17.01 -6.83
CA ASN A 125 1.30 -18.42 -6.73
C ASN A 125 2.57 -18.74 -7.54
N VAL A 126 3.05 -17.80 -8.36
CA VAL A 126 4.22 -17.99 -9.23
C VAL A 126 5.50 -17.50 -8.56
N CYS A 127 5.44 -16.31 -7.96
CA CYS A 127 6.59 -15.66 -7.33
C CYS A 127 6.22 -14.85 -6.07
N GLY A 128 5.03 -15.07 -5.49
CA GLY A 128 4.59 -14.35 -4.30
C GLY A 128 4.24 -12.89 -4.52
N LEU A 129 4.24 -12.41 -5.78
CA LEU A 129 4.08 -11.01 -6.10
C LEU A 129 2.67 -10.67 -6.60
N GLU A 130 2.15 -9.55 -6.09
CA GLU A 130 0.94 -8.90 -6.58
C GLU A 130 1.20 -7.40 -6.79
N LEU A 131 0.53 -6.82 -7.80
CA LEU A 131 0.39 -5.38 -7.92
C LEU A 131 -0.92 -4.95 -7.27
N ILE A 132 -0.84 -4.13 -6.23
CA ILE A 132 -1.96 -3.50 -5.54
C ILE A 132 -2.19 -2.12 -6.15
N GLY A 133 -3.13 -2.05 -7.09
CA GLY A 133 -3.54 -0.84 -7.79
C GLY A 133 -4.96 -0.40 -7.42
N GLU A 134 -5.68 0.16 -8.38
CA GLU A 134 -7.05 0.64 -8.23
C GLU A 134 -7.97 -0.39 -7.56
N GLY A 135 -8.81 0.12 -6.65
CA GLY A 135 -9.89 -0.64 -6.02
C GLY A 135 -9.45 -1.52 -4.85
N LYS A 136 -8.19 -1.38 -4.40
CA LYS A 136 -7.62 -2.17 -3.30
C LYS A 136 -7.14 -1.28 -2.16
N LEU A 137 -7.17 -1.85 -0.96
CA LEU A 137 -6.55 -1.28 0.22
C LEU A 137 -5.13 -1.82 0.36
N CYS A 138 -4.17 -0.93 0.63
CA CYS A 138 -2.83 -1.31 1.06
C CYS A 138 -2.66 -0.90 2.52
N ILE A 139 -2.45 -1.88 3.41
CA ILE A 139 -2.18 -1.62 4.83
C ILE A 139 -0.75 -1.11 4.97
N THR A 140 -0.56 0.01 5.67
CA THR A 140 0.76 0.66 5.77
C THR A 140 1.23 0.77 7.21
N ALA A 141 2.54 0.93 7.41
CA ALA A 141 3.12 1.28 8.69
C ALA A 141 2.60 2.67 9.17
N PRO A 142 2.48 2.89 10.50
CA PRO A 142 2.83 2.00 11.60
C PRO A 142 1.64 1.12 12.09
N SER A 143 0.82 0.58 11.18
CA SER A 143 -0.22 -0.39 11.57
C SER A 143 0.34 -1.58 12.34
N LYS A 144 -0.46 -2.19 13.20
CA LYS A 144 -0.05 -3.32 14.04
C LYS A 144 0.60 -4.45 13.24
N GLY A 145 1.88 -4.69 13.54
CA GLY A 145 2.70 -5.72 12.90
C GLY A 145 3.36 -5.29 11.58
N TYR A 146 3.03 -4.12 11.04
CA TYR A 146 3.69 -3.52 9.88
C TYR A 146 4.84 -2.62 10.34
N LYS A 147 5.96 -2.67 9.63
CA LYS A 147 7.16 -1.89 9.98
C LYS A 147 7.74 -1.22 8.76
N ARG A 148 8.00 0.07 8.83
CA ARG A 148 8.79 0.76 7.80
C ARG A 148 10.25 0.31 7.90
N LEU A 149 10.84 -0.06 6.76
CA LEU A 149 12.21 -0.59 6.70
C LEU A 149 13.26 0.44 6.26
N ASN A 150 12.83 1.59 5.73
CA ASN A 150 13.70 2.67 5.29
C ASN A 150 13.03 4.04 5.36
N ASP A 151 13.83 5.10 5.29
CA ASP A 151 13.35 6.49 5.34
C ASP A 151 13.02 7.07 3.95
N ASN A 152 13.05 6.24 2.91
CA ASN A 152 12.74 6.67 1.53
C ASN A 152 11.26 7.02 1.42
N THR A 153 10.94 8.09 0.70
CA THR A 153 9.58 8.34 0.23
C THR A 153 9.25 7.42 -0.95
N PRO A 154 7.96 7.25 -1.32
CA PRO A 154 7.63 6.48 -2.51
C PRO A 154 8.26 7.10 -3.76
N THR A 155 8.89 6.26 -4.57
CA THR A 155 9.52 6.65 -5.83
C THR A 155 8.46 6.88 -6.90
N THR A 156 8.66 7.92 -7.70
CA THR A 156 7.77 8.25 -8.81
C THR A 156 8.17 7.47 -10.06
N VAL A 157 7.21 6.76 -10.65
CA VAL A 157 7.37 5.99 -11.90
C VAL A 157 6.34 6.43 -12.94
N GLN A 158 6.63 6.20 -14.22
CA GLN A 158 5.66 6.47 -15.28
C GLN A 158 4.46 5.50 -15.16
N SER A 159 4.73 4.20 -15.22
CA SER A 159 3.75 3.12 -15.08
C SER A 159 4.25 2.10 -14.07
N LEU A 160 3.46 1.88 -13.01
CA LEU A 160 3.77 0.86 -12.02
C LEU A 160 3.50 -0.56 -12.55
N GLU A 161 2.60 -0.70 -13.53
CA GLU A 161 2.36 -1.96 -14.24
C GLU A 161 3.62 -2.38 -15.01
N SER A 162 4.26 -1.45 -15.74
CA SER A 162 5.51 -1.73 -16.45
C SER A 162 6.62 -2.13 -15.49
N VAL A 163 6.82 -1.37 -14.40
CA VAL A 163 7.82 -1.69 -13.37
C VAL A 163 7.59 -3.07 -12.75
N PHE A 164 6.33 -3.42 -12.49
CA PHE A 164 5.97 -4.73 -11.96
C PHE A 164 6.29 -5.85 -12.96
N LEU A 165 5.87 -5.72 -14.22
CA LEU A 165 6.04 -6.76 -15.24
C LEU A 165 7.50 -6.93 -15.69
N GLU A 166 8.29 -5.86 -15.73
CA GLU A 166 9.72 -5.91 -16.06
C GLU A 166 10.55 -6.61 -14.98
N ALA A 167 10.05 -6.67 -13.74
CA ALA A 167 10.72 -7.33 -12.64
C ALA A 167 10.47 -8.84 -12.58
N LEU A 168 9.43 -9.37 -13.25
CA LEU A 168 9.04 -10.78 -13.24
C LEU A 168 9.90 -11.64 -14.16
#